data_AF-A0A850SEC4-F1
#
_entry.id   AF-A0A850SEC4-F1
#
_cell.length_a   1.000
_cell.length_b   1.000
_cell.length_c   1.000
_cell.angle_alpha   90.00
_cell.angle_beta   90.00
_cell.angle_gamma   90.00
#
_symmetry.space_group_name_H-M   'P 1'
#
loop_
_entity.id
_entity.type
_entity.pdbx_description
1 polymer ?
#
loop_
_entity_poly.entity_id
_entity_poly.type
_entity_poly.pdbx_seq_one_letter_code
_entity_poly.pdbx_strand_id
1 'polypeptide(L)'
;MKQRRENLEIFTISFLDIISSAFAAVVLLVLLSKPFEGSSSDVGTTQELLQQVIAAQSSVEVSAAALEKKERELSRLKQINAQLNDSQIAAESALGAKTREVEKLDGDLEGLSLVQSALKRASIRPSSSTTRDVEVGGIPVDSDYIIFIVDTSGSMLTIWDRVSREVINVLKIHPQVKGFQIMNDNGIHLISSYVGKWIPDTPQRRSGVMKVFGAWQSASNSSPVEGLEVALKRYAKANISLSIYIFGDDYTGSSYDAVVDSVEKLNRNKITGKQLAKIHAVGFMSNYATNRFSILMREVTKRNGGTFLALAP
;
A
#
# COMPACT_ATOMS: atom_id res chain seq x y z
N MET A 1 112.35 -51.81 61.60
CA MET A 1 112.74 -50.95 60.46
C MET A 1 111.59 -50.87 59.48
N LYS A 2 111.37 -49.68 58.89
CA LYS A 2 110.45 -49.39 57.77
C LYS A 2 108.95 -49.42 58.12
N GLN A 3 108.14 -48.42 57.81
CA GLN A 3 108.33 -47.22 56.99
C GLN A 3 107.30 -46.19 57.49
N ARG A 4 107.75 -44.96 57.79
CA ARG A 4 106.90 -43.86 58.23
C ARG A 4 106.01 -43.46 57.04
N ARG A 5 104.71 -43.80 57.09
CA ARG A 5 103.72 -43.26 56.16
C ARG A 5 103.31 -41.90 56.71
N GLU A 6 103.82 -40.84 56.10
CA GLU A 6 103.25 -39.52 56.31
C GLU A 6 101.85 -39.53 55.69
N ASN A 7 100.85 -39.13 56.49
CA ASN A 7 99.49 -38.93 56.01
C ASN A 7 99.54 -37.82 54.96
N LEU A 8 99.36 -38.18 53.70
CA LEU A 8 99.12 -37.21 52.65
C LEU A 8 97.82 -36.48 53.01
N GLU A 9 97.92 -35.22 53.41
CA GLU A 9 96.77 -34.32 53.44
C GLU A 9 96.22 -34.26 52.01
N ILE A 10 95.02 -34.81 51.82
CA ILE A 10 94.37 -35.01 50.51
C ILE A 10 94.06 -33.68 49.80
N PHE A 11 94.30 -32.53 50.46
CA PHE A 11 94.18 -31.20 49.90
C PHE A 11 95.44 -30.36 50.18
N THR A 12 96.57 -30.77 49.63
CA THR A 12 97.77 -29.92 49.57
C THR A 12 97.62 -28.85 48.48
N ILE A 13 98.26 -27.69 48.68
CA ILE A 13 98.28 -26.54 47.73
C ILE A 13 98.58 -26.98 46.29
N SER A 14 99.39 -28.01 46.10
CA SER A 14 99.72 -28.58 44.78
C SER A 14 98.53 -29.21 44.05
N PHE A 15 97.53 -29.74 44.76
CA PHE A 15 96.31 -30.28 44.13
C PHE A 15 95.41 -29.16 43.56
N LEU A 16 95.30 -28.04 44.29
CA LEU A 16 94.57 -26.86 43.82
C LEU A 16 95.25 -26.23 42.59
N ASP A 17 96.59 -26.26 42.54
CA ASP A 17 97.36 -25.73 41.41
C ASP A 17 97.22 -26.60 40.15
N ILE A 18 97.18 -27.94 40.31
CA ILE A 18 96.93 -28.87 39.21
C ILE A 18 95.50 -28.74 38.65
N ILE A 19 94.48 -28.61 39.52
CA ILE A 19 93.10 -28.42 39.06
C ILE A 19 92.92 -27.04 38.42
N SER A 20 93.55 -26.00 38.97
CA SER A 20 93.52 -24.65 38.39
C SER A 20 94.18 -24.61 37.01
N SER A 21 95.34 -25.25 36.86
CA SER A 21 96.05 -25.37 35.58
C SER A 21 95.27 -26.22 34.56
N ALA A 22 94.71 -27.36 34.99
CA ALA A 22 93.90 -28.20 34.13
C ALA A 22 92.60 -27.51 33.69
N PHE A 23 91.94 -26.77 34.59
CA PHE A 23 90.75 -25.99 34.27
C PHE A 23 91.07 -24.82 33.34
N ALA A 24 92.18 -24.11 33.56
CA ALA A 24 92.67 -23.07 32.66
C ALA A 24 92.97 -23.64 31.26
N ALA A 25 93.58 -24.82 31.18
CA ALA A 25 93.85 -25.51 29.91
C ALA A 25 92.56 -25.92 29.20
N VAL A 26 91.53 -26.39 29.92
CA VAL A 26 90.21 -26.71 29.37
C VAL A 26 89.48 -25.45 28.89
N VAL A 27 89.52 -24.36 29.65
CA VAL A 27 88.95 -23.07 29.24
C VAL A 27 89.67 -22.52 28.00
N LEU A 28 90.99 -22.65 27.94
CA LEU A 28 91.80 -22.28 26.78
C LEU A 28 91.47 -23.16 25.58
N LEU A 29 91.30 -24.48 25.77
CA LEU A 29 90.87 -25.40 24.73
C LEU A 29 89.46 -25.07 24.24
N VAL A 30 88.51 -24.69 25.11
CA VAL A 30 87.16 -24.27 24.70
C VAL A 30 87.20 -22.95 23.93
N LEU A 31 88.07 -22.01 24.33
CA LEU A 31 88.29 -20.76 23.61
C LEU A 31 88.97 -20.96 22.25
N LEU A 32 89.94 -21.88 22.17
CA LEU A 32 90.67 -22.25 20.93
C LEU A 32 89.88 -23.21 20.03
N SER A 33 88.98 -24.01 20.60
CA SER A 33 88.14 -25.00 19.93
C SER A 33 86.96 -24.36 19.20
N LYS A 34 86.75 -23.04 19.30
CA LYS A 34 85.94 -22.36 18.29
C LYS A 34 86.76 -22.35 17.00
N PRO A 35 86.36 -23.09 15.96
CA PRO A 35 86.94 -22.87 14.65
C PRO A 35 86.53 -21.45 14.27
N PHE A 36 87.52 -20.57 14.14
CA PHE A 36 87.43 -19.41 13.28
C PHE A 36 87.54 -19.94 11.84
N GLU A 37 86.53 -20.68 11.41
CA GLU A 37 86.23 -20.85 9.99
C GLU A 37 85.36 -19.68 9.60
N GLY A 38 85.95 -18.81 8.79
CA GLY A 38 85.27 -17.64 8.29
C GLY A 38 83.97 -18.02 7.58
N SER A 39 82.94 -17.24 7.86
CA SER A 39 82.13 -16.70 6.79
C SER A 39 81.97 -15.22 7.08
N SER A 40 82.97 -14.46 6.67
CA SER A 40 82.84 -13.05 6.30
C SER A 40 81.92 -12.92 5.07
N SER A 41 80.69 -13.42 5.18
CA SER A 41 79.72 -13.51 4.08
C SER A 41 78.26 -13.46 4.55
N ASP A 42 77.98 -12.95 5.76
CA ASP A 42 76.59 -12.83 6.21
C ASP A 42 76.22 -11.49 6.85
N VAL A 43 77.18 -10.58 7.11
CA VAL A 43 76.82 -9.20 7.51
C VAL A 43 76.20 -8.44 6.33
N GLY A 44 76.68 -8.66 5.10
CA GLY A 44 76.09 -8.10 3.89
C GLY A 44 74.68 -8.64 3.63
N THR A 45 74.50 -9.97 3.71
CA THR A 45 73.22 -10.64 3.48
C THR A 45 72.19 -10.32 4.58
N THR A 46 72.60 -10.28 5.85
CA THR A 46 71.71 -9.87 6.96
C THR A 46 71.36 -8.37 6.89
N GLN A 47 72.27 -7.52 6.43
CA GLN A 47 72.00 -6.09 6.24
C GLN A 47 71.10 -5.83 5.01
N GLU A 48 71.25 -6.61 3.94
CA GLU A 48 70.34 -6.61 2.78
C GLU A 48 68.95 -7.13 3.16
N LEU A 49 68.85 -8.22 3.92
CA LEU A 49 67.59 -8.75 4.44
C LEU A 49 66.92 -7.73 5.39
N LEU A 50 67.68 -7.05 6.24
CA LEU A 50 67.16 -5.98 7.11
C LEU A 50 66.64 -4.79 6.28
N GLN A 51 67.36 -4.38 5.23
CA GLN A 51 66.89 -3.34 4.30
C GLN A 51 65.61 -3.79 3.57
N GLN A 52 65.51 -5.04 3.14
CA GLN A 52 64.31 -5.59 2.51
C GLN A 52 63.13 -5.62 3.48
N VAL A 53 63.34 -5.98 4.75
CA VAL A 53 62.30 -5.96 5.79
C VAL A 53 61.83 -4.53 6.06
N ILE A 54 62.75 -3.56 6.17
CA ILE A 54 62.40 -2.15 6.36
C ILE A 54 61.64 -1.61 5.13
N ALA A 55 62.10 -1.93 3.92
CA ALA A 55 61.41 -1.56 2.68
C ALA A 55 60.02 -2.19 2.59
N ALA A 56 59.88 -3.47 2.93
CA ALA A 56 58.60 -4.17 2.97
C ALA A 56 57.66 -3.57 4.03
N GLN A 57 58.15 -3.25 5.23
CA GLN A 57 57.37 -2.55 6.26
C GLN A 57 56.88 -1.19 5.77
N SER A 58 57.75 -0.39 5.14
CA SER A 58 57.33 0.91 4.58
C SER A 58 56.28 0.77 3.47
N SER A 59 56.39 -0.27 2.62
CA SER A 59 55.43 -0.57 1.57
C SER A 59 54.07 -1.01 2.13
N VAL A 60 54.08 -1.78 3.22
CA VAL A 60 52.88 -2.17 3.96
C VAL A 60 52.21 -0.96 4.59
N GLU A 61 52.95 -0.03 5.19
CA GLU A 61 52.39 1.21 5.74
C GLU A 61 51.75 2.09 4.67
N VAL A 62 52.42 2.28 3.53
CA VAL A 62 51.88 3.03 2.39
C VAL A 62 50.62 2.35 1.83
N SER A 63 50.64 1.02 1.73
CA SER A 63 49.48 0.24 1.25
C SER A 63 48.32 0.29 2.23
N ALA A 64 48.57 0.23 3.54
CA ALA A 64 47.56 0.35 4.58
C ALA A 64 46.90 1.75 4.55
N ALA A 65 47.71 2.81 4.40
CA ALA A 65 47.18 4.17 4.26
C ALA A 65 46.34 4.34 2.97
N ALA A 66 46.77 3.73 1.86
CA ALA A 66 46.01 3.72 0.61
C ALA A 66 44.69 2.94 0.74
N LEU A 67 44.69 1.81 1.46
CA LEU A 67 43.49 1.01 1.74
C LEU A 67 42.49 1.81 2.57
N GLU A 68 42.94 2.45 3.65
CA GLU A 68 42.10 3.29 4.52
C GLU A 68 41.47 4.46 3.72
N LYS A 69 42.23 5.06 2.79
CA LYS A 69 41.69 6.09 1.89
C LYS A 69 40.61 5.53 0.96
N LYS A 70 40.80 4.32 0.43
CA LYS A 70 39.81 3.64 -0.43
C LYS A 70 38.56 3.22 0.35
N GLU A 71 38.70 2.76 1.59
CA GLU A 71 37.57 2.43 2.47
C GLU A 71 36.74 3.66 2.82
N ARG A 72 37.39 4.80 3.11
CA ARG A 72 36.71 6.08 3.31
C ARG A 72 35.93 6.52 2.07
N GLU A 73 36.54 6.41 0.89
CA GLU A 73 35.89 6.76 -0.37
C GLU A 73 34.70 5.82 -0.67
N LEU A 74 34.85 4.52 -0.43
CA LEU A 74 33.79 3.54 -0.62
C LEU A 74 32.63 3.77 0.35
N SER A 75 32.92 4.15 1.58
CA SER A 75 31.90 4.53 2.57
C SER A 75 31.15 5.79 2.15
N ARG A 76 31.86 6.80 1.63
CA ARG A 76 31.25 8.02 1.07
C ARG A 76 30.36 7.70 -0.13
N LEU A 77 30.83 6.89 -1.06
CA LEU A 77 30.05 6.47 -2.23
C LEU A 77 28.79 5.69 -1.82
N LYS A 78 28.88 4.81 -0.81
CA LYS A 78 27.71 4.11 -0.26
C LYS A 78 26.68 5.08 0.31
N GLN A 79 27.10 6.10 1.06
CA GLN A 79 26.21 7.12 1.59
C GLN A 79 25.53 7.93 0.47
N ILE A 80 26.28 8.33 -0.55
CA ILE A 80 25.73 9.05 -1.70
C ILE A 80 24.70 8.17 -2.44
N ASN A 81 25.00 6.88 -2.62
CA ASN A 81 24.09 5.97 -3.32
C ASN A 81 22.79 5.75 -2.52
N ALA A 82 22.88 5.64 -1.19
CA ALA A 82 21.71 5.59 -0.33
C ALA A 82 20.85 6.88 -0.45
N GLN A 83 21.49 8.06 -0.41
CA GLN A 83 20.79 9.34 -0.58
C GLN A 83 20.12 9.47 -1.95
N LEU A 84 20.78 9.02 -3.01
CA LEU A 84 20.21 9.02 -4.36
C LEU A 84 19.01 8.07 -4.46
N ASN A 85 19.09 6.89 -3.84
CA ASN A 85 17.99 5.94 -3.81
C ASN A 85 16.79 6.51 -3.03
N ASP A 86 17.01 7.16 -1.89
CA ASP A 86 15.95 7.83 -1.13
C ASP A 86 15.32 8.97 -1.94
N SER A 87 16.14 9.77 -2.63
CA SER A 87 15.65 10.83 -3.53
C SER A 87 14.85 10.29 -4.70
N GLN A 88 15.23 9.13 -5.24
CA GLN A 88 14.51 8.49 -6.33
C GLN A 88 13.13 8.00 -5.86
N ILE A 89 13.06 7.34 -4.70
CA ILE A 89 11.79 6.90 -4.10
C ILE A 89 10.87 8.10 -3.83
N ALA A 90 11.41 9.20 -3.31
CA ALA A 90 10.64 10.42 -3.08
C ALA A 90 10.11 11.03 -4.39
N ALA A 91 10.94 11.06 -5.45
CA ALA A 91 10.54 11.56 -6.76
C ALA A 91 9.46 10.68 -7.42
N GLU A 92 9.59 9.36 -7.33
CA GLU A 92 8.59 8.39 -7.83
C GLU A 92 7.26 8.53 -7.08
N SER A 93 7.30 8.72 -5.76
CA SER A 93 6.11 8.98 -4.95
C SER A 93 5.41 10.29 -5.34
N ALA A 94 6.19 11.36 -5.53
CA ALA A 94 5.68 12.67 -5.97
C ALA A 94 5.09 12.60 -7.38
N LEU A 95 5.73 11.88 -8.30
CA LEU A 95 5.19 11.62 -9.63
C LEU A 95 3.88 10.83 -9.56
N GLY A 96 3.80 9.78 -8.74
CA GLY A 96 2.57 9.02 -8.54
C GLY A 96 1.42 9.88 -7.99
N ALA A 97 1.70 10.79 -7.07
CA ALA A 97 0.71 11.75 -6.56
C ALA A 97 0.25 12.73 -7.65
N LYS A 98 1.19 13.28 -8.44
CA LYS A 98 0.90 14.15 -9.59
C LYS A 98 0.07 13.45 -10.65
N THR A 99 0.35 12.18 -10.97
CA THR A 99 -0.43 11.41 -11.93
C THR A 99 -1.88 11.24 -11.46
N ARG A 100 -2.10 10.90 -10.18
CA ARG A 100 -3.47 10.81 -9.61
C ARG A 100 -4.21 12.14 -9.64
N GLU A 101 -3.50 13.24 -9.41
CA GLU A 101 -4.06 14.60 -9.52
C GLU A 101 -4.51 14.90 -10.97
N VAL A 102 -3.68 14.55 -11.95
CA VAL A 102 -4.02 14.69 -13.38
C VAL A 102 -5.21 13.82 -13.77
N GLU A 103 -5.25 12.54 -13.35
CA GLU A 103 -6.38 11.64 -13.60
C GLU A 103 -7.70 12.19 -13.02
N LYS A 104 -7.63 12.79 -11.82
CA LYS A 104 -8.79 13.43 -11.20
C LYS A 104 -9.28 14.62 -12.03
N LEU A 105 -8.36 15.49 -12.46
CA LEU A 105 -8.68 16.67 -13.26
C LEU A 105 -9.24 16.30 -14.64
N ASP A 106 -8.70 15.27 -15.27
CA ASP A 106 -9.20 14.76 -16.56
C ASP A 106 -10.63 14.23 -16.42
N GLY A 107 -10.89 13.44 -15.37
CA GLY A 107 -12.24 13.03 -15.03
C GLY A 107 -13.18 14.21 -14.76
N ASP A 108 -12.73 15.27 -14.08
CA ASP A 108 -13.56 16.46 -13.83
C ASP A 108 -13.91 17.19 -15.14
N LEU A 109 -12.97 17.25 -16.10
CA LEU A 109 -13.21 17.81 -17.44
C LEU A 109 -14.22 16.99 -18.24
N GLU A 110 -14.13 15.67 -18.21
CA GLU A 110 -15.14 14.78 -18.80
C GLU A 110 -16.52 15.04 -18.21
N GLY A 111 -16.60 15.15 -16.87
CA GLY A 111 -17.84 15.44 -16.17
C GLY A 111 -18.46 16.77 -16.58
N LEU A 112 -17.65 17.83 -16.71
CA LEU A 112 -18.10 19.13 -17.18
C LEU A 112 -18.59 19.08 -18.64
N SER A 113 -17.92 18.34 -19.51
CA SER A 113 -18.35 18.12 -20.90
C SER A 113 -19.71 17.41 -20.99
N LEU A 114 -19.93 16.41 -20.14
CA LEU A 114 -21.21 15.70 -20.03
C LEU A 114 -22.34 16.65 -19.58
N VAL A 115 -22.08 17.47 -18.56
CA VAL A 115 -23.04 18.50 -18.10
C VAL A 115 -23.34 19.50 -19.20
N GLN A 116 -22.32 20.02 -19.89
CA GLN A 116 -22.49 20.95 -21.00
C GLN A 116 -23.31 20.34 -22.13
N SER A 117 -23.06 19.08 -22.47
CA SER A 117 -23.80 18.35 -23.50
C SER A 117 -25.25 18.10 -23.08
N ALA A 118 -25.48 17.78 -21.81
CA ALA A 118 -26.84 17.64 -21.26
C ALA A 118 -27.61 18.96 -21.32
N LEU A 119 -26.99 20.08 -20.93
CA LEU A 119 -27.57 21.41 -21.00
C LEU A 119 -27.89 21.83 -22.45
N LYS A 120 -26.96 21.61 -23.40
CA LYS A 120 -27.20 21.87 -24.83
C LYS A 120 -28.38 21.08 -25.37
N ARG A 121 -28.50 19.80 -25.00
CA ARG A 121 -29.64 18.96 -25.41
C ARG A 121 -30.96 19.41 -24.80
N ALA A 122 -30.93 19.93 -23.58
CA ALA A 122 -32.11 20.50 -22.92
C ALA A 122 -32.54 21.81 -23.61
N SER A 123 -31.59 22.68 -23.99
CA SER A 123 -31.89 23.97 -24.64
C SER A 123 -32.37 23.86 -26.09
N ILE A 124 -32.12 22.73 -26.78
CA ILE A 124 -32.49 22.54 -28.20
C ILE A 124 -33.90 21.92 -28.35
N ARG A 125 -34.53 21.43 -27.28
CA ARG A 125 -35.90 20.91 -27.35
C ARG A 125 -36.91 22.06 -27.32
N PRO A 126 -37.72 22.27 -28.40
CA PRO A 126 -38.86 23.19 -28.32
C PRO A 126 -39.87 22.64 -27.31
N SER A 127 -40.45 23.54 -26.52
CA SER A 127 -41.56 23.29 -25.59
C SER A 127 -42.82 22.82 -26.36
N SER A 128 -42.84 21.58 -26.83
CA SER A 128 -44.01 20.99 -27.51
C SER A 128 -44.28 19.54 -27.11
N SER A 129 -44.03 19.16 -25.85
CA SER A 129 -44.52 17.89 -25.32
C SER A 129 -45.58 18.15 -24.24
N THR A 130 -46.81 17.73 -24.50
CA THR A 130 -47.91 17.62 -23.53
C THR A 130 -47.68 16.54 -22.46
N THR A 131 -46.48 15.96 -22.39
CA THR A 131 -46.01 15.13 -21.30
C THR A 131 -45.25 16.00 -20.31
N ARG A 132 -45.78 16.11 -19.08
CA ARG A 132 -45.21 16.83 -17.94
C ARG A 132 -43.69 16.71 -17.86
N ASP A 133 -43.03 17.84 -17.60
CA ASP A 133 -41.60 17.92 -17.31
C ASP A 133 -41.18 16.86 -16.30
N VAL A 134 -40.27 15.98 -16.73
CA VAL A 134 -39.66 14.92 -15.91
C VAL A 134 -38.75 15.54 -14.82
N GLU A 135 -38.48 16.85 -14.88
CA GLU A 135 -37.64 17.56 -13.93
C GLU A 135 -38.38 17.98 -12.64
N VAL A 136 -39.71 17.79 -12.57
CA VAL A 136 -40.51 17.97 -11.33
C VAL A 136 -41.18 16.64 -10.87
N GLY A 137 -40.78 15.50 -11.46
CA GLY A 137 -41.41 14.21 -11.21
C GLY A 137 -40.68 13.40 -10.15
N GLY A 138 -41.32 13.19 -9.00
CA GLY A 138 -40.84 12.28 -7.95
C GLY A 138 -40.51 10.87 -8.45
N ILE A 139 -39.83 10.09 -7.62
CA ILE A 139 -39.36 8.74 -7.98
C ILE A 139 -40.58 7.82 -8.24
N PRO A 140 -40.68 7.15 -9.40
CA PRO A 140 -41.77 6.19 -9.65
C PRO A 140 -41.73 5.02 -8.66
N VAL A 141 -42.91 4.66 -8.12
CA VAL A 141 -43.07 3.70 -7.01
C VAL A 141 -43.75 2.38 -7.42
N ASP A 142 -43.35 1.79 -8.55
CA ASP A 142 -44.00 0.64 -9.20
C ASP A 142 -43.16 -0.66 -9.19
N SER A 143 -42.29 -0.85 -8.19
CA SER A 143 -41.39 -2.00 -8.12
C SER A 143 -41.76 -3.02 -7.04
N ASP A 144 -41.74 -4.28 -7.44
CA ASP A 144 -41.94 -5.43 -6.54
C ASP A 144 -40.75 -5.62 -5.59
N TYR A 145 -39.55 -5.31 -6.05
CA TYR A 145 -38.31 -5.49 -5.29
C TYR A 145 -37.47 -4.22 -5.29
N ILE A 146 -36.84 -3.94 -4.15
CA ILE A 146 -36.02 -2.75 -3.96
C ILE A 146 -34.64 -3.12 -3.43
N ILE A 147 -33.59 -2.52 -3.99
CA ILE A 147 -32.24 -2.59 -3.42
C ILE A 147 -31.78 -1.18 -3.06
N PHE A 148 -31.31 -1.02 -1.83
CA PHE A 148 -30.60 0.17 -1.38
C PHE A 148 -29.10 -0.09 -1.42
N ILE A 149 -28.38 0.74 -2.15
CA ILE A 149 -26.92 0.82 -2.12
C ILE A 149 -26.61 2.12 -1.39
N VAL A 150 -25.98 2.02 -0.24
CA VAL A 150 -25.73 3.18 0.62
C VAL A 150 -24.24 3.35 0.81
N ASP A 151 -23.72 4.51 0.45
CA ASP A 151 -22.35 4.90 0.77
C ASP A 151 -22.19 5.01 2.30
N THR A 152 -21.20 4.31 2.82
CA THR A 152 -20.82 4.28 4.24
C THR A 152 -19.52 5.06 4.52
N SER A 153 -19.14 5.96 3.60
CA SER A 153 -18.02 6.88 3.73
C SER A 153 -18.13 7.77 4.99
N GLY A 154 -16.99 8.27 5.45
CA GLY A 154 -16.95 9.12 6.66
C GLY A 154 -17.85 10.36 6.57
N SER A 155 -17.95 10.99 5.41
CA SER A 155 -18.83 12.14 5.18
C SER A 155 -20.30 11.75 5.28
N MET A 156 -20.70 10.62 4.69
CA MET A 156 -22.06 10.08 4.82
C MET A 156 -22.42 9.69 6.26
N LEU A 157 -21.44 9.15 7.02
CA LEU A 157 -21.64 8.82 8.43
C LEU A 157 -21.93 10.06 9.30
N THR A 158 -21.42 11.24 8.94
CA THR A 158 -21.75 12.49 9.66
C THR A 158 -23.22 12.89 9.54
N ILE A 159 -23.90 12.44 8.48
CA ILE A 159 -25.32 12.72 8.20
C ILE A 159 -26.16 11.43 8.23
N TRP A 160 -25.69 10.39 8.92
CA TRP A 160 -26.32 9.06 8.88
C TRP A 160 -27.79 9.04 9.30
N ASP A 161 -28.17 9.87 10.27
CA ASP A 161 -29.56 10.04 10.67
C ASP A 161 -30.45 10.52 9.52
N ARG A 162 -29.92 11.42 8.70
CA ARG A 162 -30.62 11.92 7.52
C ARG A 162 -30.72 10.85 6.44
N VAL A 163 -29.62 10.16 6.14
CA VAL A 163 -29.58 9.05 5.19
C VAL A 163 -30.60 7.97 5.58
N SER A 164 -30.62 7.60 6.87
CA SER A 164 -31.56 6.64 7.44
C SER A 164 -33.02 7.07 7.28
N ARG A 165 -33.33 8.35 7.51
CA ARG A 165 -34.68 8.88 7.29
C ARG A 165 -35.09 8.78 5.82
N GLU A 166 -34.20 9.06 4.88
CA GLU A 166 -34.53 9.00 3.46
C GLU A 166 -34.73 7.56 2.96
N VAL A 167 -33.93 6.60 3.42
CA VAL A 167 -34.18 5.16 3.14
C VAL A 167 -35.55 4.74 3.66
N ILE A 168 -35.93 5.19 4.86
CA ILE A 168 -37.27 4.94 5.43
C ILE A 168 -38.36 5.61 4.57
N ASN A 169 -38.15 6.84 4.14
CA ASN A 169 -39.11 7.58 3.32
C ASN A 169 -39.37 6.84 2.00
N VAL A 170 -38.32 6.38 1.32
CA VAL A 170 -38.45 5.56 0.12
C VAL A 170 -39.26 4.29 0.43
N LEU A 171 -38.92 3.53 1.47
CA LEU A 171 -39.68 2.33 1.83
C LEU A 171 -41.15 2.61 2.20
N LYS A 172 -41.47 3.80 2.71
CA LYS A 172 -42.85 4.19 3.07
C LYS A 172 -43.70 4.56 1.86
N ILE A 173 -43.12 5.21 0.85
CA ILE A 173 -43.86 5.63 -0.35
C ILE A 173 -44.14 4.49 -1.32
N HIS A 174 -43.48 3.33 -1.16
CA HIS A 174 -43.78 2.12 -1.93
C HIS A 174 -44.88 1.30 -1.23
N PRO A 175 -46.10 1.25 -1.79
CA PRO A 175 -47.25 0.65 -1.12
C PRO A 175 -47.21 -0.89 -1.04
N GLN A 176 -46.47 -1.57 -1.93
CA GLN A 176 -46.43 -3.05 -2.00
C GLN A 176 -45.07 -3.59 -2.47
N VAL A 177 -44.04 -3.48 -1.64
CA VAL A 177 -42.75 -4.16 -1.89
C VAL A 177 -42.89 -5.62 -1.45
N LYS A 178 -42.48 -6.58 -2.28
CA LYS A 178 -42.44 -8.01 -1.93
C LYS A 178 -41.19 -8.34 -1.10
N GLY A 179 -40.08 -7.69 -1.42
CA GLY A 179 -38.88 -7.77 -0.60
C GLY A 179 -37.83 -6.74 -0.99
N PHE A 180 -36.87 -6.54 -0.09
CA PHE A 180 -35.83 -5.55 -0.29
C PHE A 180 -34.45 -6.07 0.16
N GLN A 181 -33.41 -5.33 -0.21
CA GLN A 181 -32.04 -5.51 0.26
C GLN A 181 -31.42 -4.16 0.59
N ILE A 182 -30.45 -4.17 1.51
CA ILE A 182 -29.60 -3.03 1.79
C ILE A 182 -28.17 -3.53 1.73
N MET A 183 -27.31 -2.85 0.97
CA MET A 183 -25.89 -3.11 0.87
C MET A 183 -25.11 -1.81 0.79
N ASN A 184 -23.80 -1.88 1.03
CA ASN A 184 -22.94 -0.71 0.87
C ASN A 184 -22.44 -0.61 -0.57
N ASP A 185 -21.73 0.47 -0.85
CA ASP A 185 -21.06 0.78 -2.11
C ASP A 185 -20.04 -0.30 -2.55
N ASN A 186 -19.57 -1.18 -1.65
CA ASN A 186 -18.73 -2.34 -2.01
C ASN A 186 -19.53 -3.65 -2.17
N GLY A 187 -20.87 -3.60 -2.09
CA GLY A 187 -21.75 -4.75 -2.24
C GLY A 187 -21.84 -5.65 -1.00
N ILE A 188 -21.35 -5.19 0.16
CA ILE A 188 -21.52 -5.88 1.45
C ILE A 188 -22.95 -5.68 1.91
N HIS A 189 -23.66 -6.78 2.16
CA HIS A 189 -25.06 -6.73 2.54
C HIS A 189 -25.19 -6.44 4.04
N LEU A 190 -26.17 -5.61 4.41
CA LEU A 190 -26.48 -5.28 5.80
C LEU A 190 -26.75 -6.54 6.64
N ILE A 191 -27.46 -7.51 6.06
CA ILE A 191 -27.75 -8.80 6.72
C ILE A 191 -27.16 -9.93 5.88
N SER A 192 -26.03 -10.46 6.34
CA SER A 192 -25.27 -11.51 5.64
C SER A 192 -26.09 -12.78 5.36
N SER A 193 -27.03 -13.14 6.23
CA SER A 193 -27.89 -14.32 6.06
C SER A 193 -28.89 -14.21 4.89
N TYR A 194 -29.11 -13.01 4.36
CA TYR A 194 -29.97 -12.75 3.21
C TYR A 194 -29.21 -12.51 1.90
N VAL A 195 -27.89 -12.73 1.85
CA VAL A 195 -27.12 -12.65 0.60
C VAL A 195 -27.73 -13.61 -0.43
N GLY A 196 -28.06 -13.09 -1.62
CA GLY A 196 -28.71 -13.85 -2.70
C GLY A 196 -30.19 -14.15 -2.49
N LYS A 197 -30.79 -13.71 -1.37
CA LYS A 197 -32.22 -13.82 -1.07
C LYS A 197 -32.82 -12.43 -0.97
N TRP A 198 -34.15 -12.33 -0.94
CA TRP A 198 -34.83 -11.08 -0.61
C TRP A 198 -35.16 -11.06 0.87
N ILE A 199 -35.11 -9.89 1.52
CA ILE A 199 -35.71 -9.70 2.84
C ILE A 199 -37.20 -9.43 2.60
N PRO A 200 -38.12 -10.33 3.00
CA PRO A 200 -39.55 -10.08 2.93
C PRO A 200 -39.92 -8.77 3.61
N ASP A 201 -40.69 -7.96 2.91
CA ASP A 201 -41.13 -6.69 3.44
C ASP A 201 -42.39 -6.87 4.31
N THR A 202 -42.17 -6.94 5.63
CA THR A 202 -43.24 -6.90 6.63
C THR A 202 -42.96 -5.78 7.63
N PRO A 203 -43.98 -5.19 8.28
CA PRO A 203 -43.76 -4.09 9.24
C PRO A 203 -42.71 -4.41 10.32
N GLN A 204 -42.74 -5.64 10.86
CA GLN A 204 -41.80 -6.10 11.88
C GLN A 204 -40.39 -6.28 11.31
N ARG A 205 -40.25 -6.91 10.13
CA ARG A 205 -38.95 -7.09 9.48
C ARG A 205 -38.35 -5.76 9.10
N ARG A 206 -39.14 -4.86 8.53
CA ARG A 206 -38.73 -3.51 8.15
C ARG A 206 -38.21 -2.74 9.37
N SER A 207 -38.95 -2.73 10.48
CA SER A 207 -38.50 -2.09 11.71
C SER A 207 -37.20 -2.69 12.24
N GLY A 208 -37.06 -4.03 12.23
CA GLY A 208 -35.83 -4.71 12.65
C GLY A 208 -34.64 -4.36 11.77
N VAL A 209 -34.79 -4.42 10.44
CA VAL A 209 -33.74 -4.09 9.48
C VAL A 209 -33.31 -2.63 9.63
N MET A 210 -34.26 -1.70 9.80
CA MET A 210 -33.92 -0.29 9.98
C MET A 210 -33.19 0.00 11.30
N LYS A 211 -33.45 -0.77 12.37
CA LYS A 211 -32.66 -0.69 13.61
C LYS A 211 -31.21 -1.12 13.39
N VAL A 212 -31.00 -2.22 12.66
CA VAL A 212 -29.66 -2.70 12.30
C VAL A 212 -28.96 -1.70 11.40
N PHE A 213 -29.66 -1.14 10.42
CA PHE A 213 -29.15 -0.12 9.51
C PHE A 213 -28.70 1.15 10.24
N GLY A 214 -29.50 1.66 11.19
CA GLY A 214 -29.14 2.84 11.96
C GLY A 214 -27.87 2.68 12.81
N ALA A 215 -27.56 1.45 13.24
CA ALA A 215 -26.35 1.11 13.98
C ALA A 215 -25.20 0.61 13.08
N TRP A 216 -25.37 0.62 11.76
CA TRP A 216 -24.43 -0.02 10.86
C TRP A 216 -23.18 0.84 10.67
N GLN A 217 -22.03 0.28 11.03
CA GLN A 217 -20.71 0.86 10.78
C GLN A 217 -19.91 -0.13 9.93
N SER A 218 -19.94 0.05 8.61
CA SER A 218 -19.05 -0.66 7.70
C SER A 218 -18.11 0.36 7.09
N ALA A 219 -16.81 0.12 7.15
CA ALA A 219 -15.88 0.91 6.35
C ALA A 219 -16.09 0.56 4.87
N SER A 220 -16.13 1.57 4.01
CA SER A 220 -16.18 1.39 2.56
C SER A 220 -15.40 2.47 1.81
N ASN A 221 -15.11 2.18 0.55
CA ASN A 221 -14.27 3.00 -0.33
C ASN A 221 -15.11 3.83 -1.32
N SER A 222 -16.06 4.65 -0.85
CA SER A 222 -16.69 5.81 -1.53
C SER A 222 -17.08 5.68 -3.02
N SER A 223 -17.27 4.47 -3.57
CA SER A 223 -17.55 4.24 -4.98
C SER A 223 -18.79 3.36 -5.11
N PRO A 224 -19.95 3.92 -5.52
CA PRO A 224 -21.21 3.16 -5.59
C PRO A 224 -21.23 2.11 -6.72
N VAL A 225 -20.18 2.04 -7.54
CA VAL A 225 -20.13 1.23 -8.77
C VAL A 225 -20.13 -0.26 -8.44
N GLU A 226 -19.29 -0.67 -7.50
CA GLU A 226 -19.09 -2.07 -7.14
C GLU A 226 -20.37 -2.66 -6.55
N GLY A 227 -21.04 -1.94 -5.66
CA GLY A 227 -22.33 -2.30 -5.09
C GLY A 227 -23.42 -2.39 -6.15
N LEU A 228 -23.41 -1.49 -7.13
CA LEU A 228 -24.35 -1.51 -8.24
C LEU A 228 -24.14 -2.72 -9.15
N GLU A 229 -22.89 -3.05 -9.47
CA GLU A 229 -22.59 -4.26 -10.23
C GLU A 229 -23.03 -5.53 -9.49
N VAL A 230 -22.78 -5.60 -8.18
CA VAL A 230 -23.21 -6.72 -7.34
C VAL A 230 -24.73 -6.84 -7.35
N ALA A 231 -25.45 -5.73 -7.20
CA ALA A 231 -26.90 -5.69 -7.25
C ALA A 231 -27.44 -6.20 -8.59
N LEU A 232 -26.93 -5.67 -9.71
CA LEU A 232 -27.35 -6.05 -11.05
C LEU A 232 -27.04 -7.53 -11.35
N LYS A 233 -25.81 -7.98 -11.10
CA LYS A 233 -25.38 -9.37 -11.38
C LYS A 233 -26.20 -10.39 -10.60
N ARG A 234 -26.51 -10.09 -9.34
CA ARG A 234 -27.15 -11.06 -8.43
C ARG A 234 -28.66 -11.03 -8.51
N TYR A 235 -29.26 -9.85 -8.55
CA TYR A 235 -30.69 -9.66 -8.30
C TYR A 235 -31.48 -9.26 -9.54
N ALA A 236 -30.88 -8.63 -10.55
CA ALA A 236 -31.62 -8.20 -11.74
C ALA A 236 -32.00 -9.43 -12.60
N LYS A 237 -33.31 -9.70 -12.70
CA LYS A 237 -33.88 -10.84 -13.44
C LYS A 237 -35.03 -10.35 -14.31
N ALA A 238 -35.25 -11.01 -15.46
CA ALA A 238 -36.24 -10.59 -16.44
C ALA A 238 -37.71 -10.73 -15.98
N ASN A 239 -37.96 -11.52 -14.94
CA ASN A 239 -39.30 -11.84 -14.43
C ASN A 239 -39.68 -11.08 -13.16
N ILE A 240 -38.88 -10.08 -12.76
CA ILE A 240 -39.17 -9.25 -11.58
C ILE A 240 -39.13 -7.77 -11.96
N SER A 241 -39.92 -6.96 -11.25
CA SER A 241 -39.80 -5.50 -11.29
C SER A 241 -38.85 -5.05 -10.18
N LEU A 242 -37.66 -4.59 -10.55
CA LEU A 242 -36.59 -4.20 -9.64
C LEU A 242 -36.30 -2.70 -9.73
N SER A 243 -36.29 -2.02 -8.58
CA SER A 243 -35.70 -0.69 -8.43
C SER A 243 -34.45 -0.72 -7.56
N ILE A 244 -33.40 -0.07 -8.02
CA ILE A 244 -32.15 0.12 -7.27
C ILE A 244 -32.05 1.59 -6.89
N TYR A 245 -31.81 1.89 -5.62
CA TYR A 245 -31.60 3.24 -5.10
C TYR A 245 -30.18 3.37 -4.58
N ILE A 246 -29.45 4.34 -5.12
CA ILE A 246 -28.07 4.63 -4.75
C ILE A 246 -28.05 5.89 -3.90
N PHE A 247 -27.51 5.81 -2.69
CA PHE A 247 -27.39 6.91 -1.75
C PHE A 247 -25.90 7.24 -1.58
N GLY A 248 -25.50 8.48 -1.84
CA GLY A 248 -24.11 8.91 -1.71
C GLY A 248 -23.93 10.41 -1.85
N ASP A 249 -22.73 10.89 -1.57
CA ASP A 249 -22.36 12.30 -1.69
C ASP A 249 -21.22 12.54 -2.70
N ASP A 250 -20.30 11.59 -2.88
CA ASP A 250 -19.18 11.73 -3.82
C ASP A 250 -18.92 10.49 -4.70
N TYR A 251 -18.08 10.67 -5.73
CA TYR A 251 -17.61 9.60 -6.61
C TYR A 251 -16.10 9.75 -6.85
N THR A 252 -15.33 8.77 -6.35
CA THR A 252 -13.87 8.75 -6.39
C THR A 252 -13.27 7.95 -7.56
N GLY A 253 -14.10 7.32 -8.41
CA GLY A 253 -13.60 6.54 -9.54
C GLY A 253 -13.04 7.42 -10.66
N SER A 254 -12.19 6.81 -11.50
CA SER A 254 -11.38 7.52 -12.49
C SER A 254 -12.12 7.88 -13.79
N SER A 255 -13.15 7.13 -14.20
CA SER A 255 -13.84 7.35 -15.48
C SER A 255 -15.34 7.17 -15.37
N TYR A 256 -16.10 8.14 -15.90
CA TYR A 256 -17.56 8.05 -15.95
C TYR A 256 -18.05 7.06 -17.00
N ASP A 257 -17.45 7.08 -18.19
CA ASP A 257 -17.90 6.26 -19.32
C ASP A 257 -17.76 4.77 -19.02
N ALA A 258 -16.66 4.35 -18.39
CA ALA A 258 -16.48 2.96 -17.97
C ALA A 258 -17.60 2.47 -17.05
N VAL A 259 -18.05 3.32 -16.12
CA VAL A 259 -19.16 3.00 -15.21
C VAL A 259 -20.48 2.94 -15.96
N VAL A 260 -20.79 3.96 -16.74
CA VAL A 260 -22.05 4.05 -17.48
C VAL A 260 -22.20 2.86 -18.42
N ASP A 261 -21.15 2.49 -19.16
CA ASP A 261 -21.13 1.37 -20.09
C ASP A 261 -21.24 0.01 -19.36
N SER A 262 -20.53 -0.16 -18.23
CA SER A 262 -20.64 -1.37 -17.42
C SER A 262 -22.07 -1.57 -16.92
N VAL A 263 -22.68 -0.51 -16.36
CA VAL A 263 -24.05 -0.53 -15.86
C VAL A 263 -25.04 -0.82 -16.99
N GLU A 264 -24.91 -0.17 -18.14
CA GLU A 264 -25.80 -0.38 -19.27
C GLU A 264 -25.72 -1.82 -19.79
N LYS A 265 -24.51 -2.39 -19.86
CA LYS A 265 -24.29 -3.78 -20.27
C LYS A 265 -24.89 -4.78 -19.27
N LEU A 266 -24.75 -4.52 -17.97
CA LEU A 266 -25.26 -5.41 -16.91
C LEU A 266 -26.78 -5.31 -16.75
N ASN A 267 -27.35 -4.11 -16.92
CA ASN A 267 -28.78 -3.88 -16.75
C ASN A 267 -29.61 -4.21 -18.00
N ARG A 268 -29.01 -4.78 -19.05
CA ARG A 268 -29.70 -5.12 -20.30
C ARG A 268 -29.94 -6.62 -20.41
N ASN A 269 -31.19 -7.00 -20.67
CA ASN A 269 -31.52 -8.36 -21.07
C ASN A 269 -30.88 -8.67 -22.44
N LYS A 270 -30.01 -9.67 -22.49
CA LYS A 270 -29.26 -10.03 -23.71
C LYS A 270 -30.14 -10.51 -24.87
N ILE A 271 -31.36 -10.98 -24.58
CA ILE A 271 -32.28 -11.52 -25.59
C ILE A 271 -33.25 -10.43 -26.05
N THR A 272 -33.90 -9.74 -25.11
CA THR A 272 -34.98 -8.80 -25.43
C THR A 272 -34.51 -7.36 -25.57
N GLY A 273 -33.28 -7.05 -25.16
CA GLY A 273 -32.74 -5.70 -25.12
C GLY A 273 -33.36 -4.78 -24.05
N LYS A 274 -34.37 -5.27 -23.30
CA LYS A 274 -35.06 -4.51 -22.25
C LYS A 274 -34.22 -4.38 -20.99
N GLN A 275 -34.45 -3.30 -20.25
CA GLN A 275 -33.82 -3.07 -18.95
C GLN A 275 -34.34 -4.05 -17.90
N LEU A 276 -33.45 -4.53 -17.03
CA LEU A 276 -33.76 -5.47 -15.97
C LEU A 276 -34.16 -4.78 -14.65
N ALA A 277 -33.68 -3.55 -14.44
CA ALA A 277 -33.94 -2.75 -13.26
C ALA A 277 -34.05 -1.26 -13.61
N LYS A 278 -34.84 -0.52 -12.83
CA LYS A 278 -34.79 0.95 -12.80
C LYS A 278 -33.74 1.39 -11.78
N ILE A 279 -32.91 2.37 -12.14
CA ILE A 279 -31.85 2.87 -11.25
C ILE A 279 -32.15 4.31 -10.88
N HIS A 280 -32.30 4.54 -9.58
CA HIS A 280 -32.54 5.83 -8.94
C HIS A 280 -31.33 6.20 -8.09
N ALA A 281 -31.15 7.49 -7.85
CA ALA A 281 -30.07 7.96 -7.00
C ALA A 281 -30.51 9.15 -6.16
N VAL A 282 -30.02 9.20 -4.93
CA VAL A 282 -30.21 10.28 -3.96
C VAL A 282 -28.83 10.80 -3.59
N GLY A 283 -28.52 12.01 -4.05
CA GLY A 283 -27.27 12.71 -3.77
C GLY A 283 -27.42 13.60 -2.55
N PHE A 284 -26.54 13.45 -1.56
CA PHE A 284 -26.47 14.37 -0.42
C PHE A 284 -25.41 15.43 -0.70
N MET A 285 -25.84 16.65 -0.95
CA MET A 285 -24.91 17.75 -1.20
C MET A 285 -24.23 18.13 0.11
N SER A 286 -22.90 18.10 0.12
CA SER A 286 -22.08 18.55 1.25
C SER A 286 -21.04 19.56 0.75
N ASN A 287 -20.54 20.40 1.66
CA ASN A 287 -19.47 21.35 1.32
C ASN A 287 -18.13 20.67 1.01
N TYR A 288 -18.01 19.38 1.31
CA TYR A 288 -16.78 18.58 1.16
C TYR A 288 -16.80 17.66 -0.06
N ALA A 289 -17.97 17.42 -0.65
CA ALA A 289 -18.14 16.50 -1.76
C ALA A 289 -17.98 17.21 -3.12
N THR A 290 -17.37 16.51 -4.07
CA THR A 290 -17.27 16.99 -5.44
C THR A 290 -18.61 16.85 -6.17
N ASN A 291 -18.86 17.65 -7.22
CA ASN A 291 -20.07 17.49 -8.07
C ASN A 291 -20.08 16.18 -8.88
N ARG A 292 -19.04 15.35 -8.76
CA ARG A 292 -18.80 14.14 -9.55
C ARG A 292 -19.91 13.10 -9.40
N PHE A 293 -20.40 12.88 -8.18
CA PHE A 293 -21.50 11.95 -7.93
C PHE A 293 -22.77 12.37 -8.67
N SER A 294 -23.13 13.65 -8.55
CA SER A 294 -24.33 14.19 -9.18
C SER A 294 -24.28 14.10 -10.71
N ILE A 295 -23.10 14.30 -11.30
CA ILE A 295 -22.88 14.17 -12.75
C ILE A 295 -23.08 12.72 -13.19
N LEU A 296 -22.37 11.79 -12.56
CA LEU A 296 -22.46 10.36 -12.88
C LEU A 296 -23.89 9.85 -12.70
N MET A 297 -24.49 10.11 -11.55
CA MET A 297 -25.81 9.60 -11.22
C MET A 297 -26.89 10.18 -12.13
N ARG A 298 -26.80 11.45 -12.53
CA ARG A 298 -27.75 12.02 -13.51
C ARG A 298 -27.73 11.27 -14.83
N GLU A 299 -26.56 10.86 -15.31
CA GLU A 299 -26.45 10.09 -16.55
C GLU A 299 -26.91 8.64 -16.35
N VAL A 300 -26.47 7.99 -15.26
CA VAL A 300 -26.86 6.61 -14.92
C VAL A 300 -28.37 6.47 -14.76
N THR A 301 -29.01 7.33 -13.97
CA THR A 301 -30.45 7.23 -13.74
C THR A 301 -31.24 7.50 -15.02
N LYS A 302 -30.81 8.48 -15.81
CA LYS A 302 -31.45 8.83 -17.09
C LYS A 302 -31.39 7.68 -18.08
N ARG A 303 -30.23 7.02 -18.22
CA ARG A 303 -30.09 5.86 -19.12
C ARG A 303 -30.85 4.65 -18.64
N ASN A 304 -31.11 4.51 -17.33
CA ASN A 304 -31.74 3.33 -16.72
C ASN A 304 -33.18 3.57 -16.25
N GLY A 305 -33.88 4.54 -16.84
CA GLY A 305 -35.31 4.75 -16.62
C GLY A 305 -35.68 5.17 -15.19
N GLY A 306 -34.75 5.75 -14.45
CA GLY A 306 -34.98 6.26 -13.10
C GLY A 306 -34.70 7.75 -12.95
N THR A 307 -34.56 8.18 -11.70
CA THR A 307 -34.54 9.60 -11.31
C THR A 307 -33.39 9.86 -10.35
N PHE A 308 -32.71 11.00 -10.54
CA PHE A 308 -31.72 11.53 -9.61
C PHE A 308 -32.35 12.65 -8.77
N LEU A 309 -32.22 12.56 -7.45
CA LEU A 309 -32.67 13.56 -6.49
C LEU A 309 -31.45 14.13 -5.75
N ALA A 310 -31.24 15.44 -5.85
CA ALA A 310 -30.22 16.14 -5.06
C ALA A 310 -30.85 16.74 -3.80
N LEU A 311 -30.33 16.36 -2.65
CA LEU A 311 -30.77 16.84 -1.35
C LEU A 311 -29.75 17.85 -0.82
N ALA A 312 -30.19 19.11 -0.69
CA ALA A 312 -29.37 20.19 -0.14
C ALA A 312 -29.10 19.98 1.36
N PRO A 313 -27.94 20.41 1.90
CA PRO A 313 -27.55 20.19 3.29
C PRO A 313 -28.62 20.61 4.31
#